data_AF-A0A4P9XUA8-F1
#
_entry.id   AF-A0A4P9XUA8-F1
#
_cell.length_a   1.000
_cell.length_b   1.000
_cell.length_c   1.000
_cell.angle_alpha   90.00
_cell.angle_beta   90.00
_cell.angle_gamma   90.00
#
_symmetry.space_group_name_H-M   'P 1'
#
loop_
_entity.id
_entity.type
_entity.pdbx_description
1 polymer ?
#
loop_
_entity_poly.entity_id
_entity_poly.type
_entity_poly.pdbx_seq_one_letter_code
_entity_poly.pdbx_strand_id
1 'polypeptide(L)'
;MYRSQRHHNAAAVSAASPPACDKIADSATSATRQETATAATTARLQERLERLRQRRREYADNAEPHNAKVNLPQQANGHSAKSDAGRCSPVAHFEEAASTASTTPTTDAAAISLLQQAQAHHRRRLQEAPWLLYEEDERFSHGRRQAALEHQINAALTRGDRTRAVQLSEQAAADMAGRRAAVAALCQDAQLPALTMTSQSAQTTGKRKLFFLLIDGIGDVAVPALDDRTPLQAAHTPNMDRLAREGVNGLLDPVEPGLACGSDTAHLSLLGYDPRIYYRGRGAFESMGAGLDMIPGDIAFKSNFATMDRSSGIVLRRRADRNFEGLGPSLCKDLDGIKLPSFPEHTVAVKYATEHRCGVRVRGPKLTDRITGTDPLKDNLPLVHCEATEDSEEARLTSQLVNELSDCFYNALNDHPINRQRIQAGKPPANCILLRGCGSRIKVPTVEELHGMRSFMIAPTCIIAGLGATIGMDICVVPGATGDYHTNVMAKGVAAVDKLLSHDDLFDFAFVHIKAVDDAGHDRNLDYKIRFLQEIDVMLGHVLQRLQQYCADIEGGKVTVCVTGDHSTPVLYGDHSSEPVPVTVWRAGGMPVPADRVCAFDEQAAAFGCLGRFCGDQIMPLLKRMTAM
;
A
#
# COMPACT_ATOMS: atom_id res chain seq x y z
N MET A 1 29.30 24.51 -30.47
CA MET A 1 30.77 24.46 -30.30
C MET A 1 31.00 23.65 -29.03
N TYR A 2 31.58 22.45 -28.95
CA TYR A 2 32.65 21.71 -29.65
C TYR A 2 32.24 20.22 -29.67
N ARG A 3 32.17 19.56 -30.85
CA ARG A 3 32.99 18.38 -31.33
C ARG A 3 33.05 17.15 -30.39
N SER A 4 32.93 15.89 -30.82
CA SER A 4 33.04 15.29 -32.17
C SER A 4 32.45 13.86 -32.27
N GLN A 5 32.00 13.56 -33.49
CA GLN A 5 31.69 12.27 -34.12
C GLN A 5 32.67 11.11 -33.86
N ARG A 6 32.15 9.87 -33.85
CA ARG A 6 32.68 8.74 -34.63
C ARG A 6 31.53 7.83 -35.10
N HIS A 7 31.31 7.80 -36.42
CA HIS A 7 30.72 6.67 -37.13
C HIS A 7 31.73 5.52 -37.19
N HIS A 8 31.26 4.27 -37.28
CA HIS A 8 31.76 3.23 -38.18
C HIS A 8 30.64 2.21 -38.47
N ASN A 9 30.35 2.01 -39.76
CA ASN A 9 29.56 0.94 -40.34
C ASN A 9 30.45 -0.29 -40.60
N ALA A 10 29.88 -1.49 -40.44
CA ALA A 10 30.11 -2.73 -41.19
C ALA A 10 29.42 -3.85 -40.39
N ALA A 11 28.84 -4.93 -40.90
CA ALA A 11 28.45 -5.45 -42.21
C ALA A 11 27.97 -6.88 -41.90
N ALA A 12 26.99 -7.39 -42.63
CA ALA A 12 26.39 -8.70 -42.43
C ALA A 12 27.35 -9.87 -42.71
N VAL A 13 27.14 -11.00 -42.00
CA VAL A 13 27.52 -12.34 -42.46
C VAL A 13 26.38 -13.31 -42.09
N SER A 14 25.87 -14.01 -43.10
CA SER A 14 24.92 -15.11 -42.97
C SER A 14 25.64 -16.47 -42.95
N ALA A 15 24.88 -17.47 -42.49
CA ALA A 15 24.84 -18.88 -42.93
C ALA A 15 25.30 -19.97 -41.93
N ALA A 16 24.37 -20.94 -41.82
CA ALA A 16 24.54 -22.39 -41.68
C ALA A 16 24.42 -23.06 -40.29
N SER A 17 23.26 -23.71 -40.05
CA SER A 17 23.10 -25.02 -39.37
C SER A 17 23.82 -26.13 -40.17
N PRO A 18 24.15 -27.37 -39.68
CA PRO A 18 23.39 -28.30 -38.79
C PRO A 18 24.36 -29.17 -37.87
N PRO A 19 24.08 -30.42 -37.38
CA PRO A 19 22.86 -31.24 -37.31
C PRO A 19 22.48 -31.79 -35.91
N ALA A 20 21.31 -32.41 -35.83
CA ALA A 20 20.82 -33.22 -34.71
C ALA A 20 21.33 -34.68 -34.78
N CYS A 21 21.71 -35.27 -33.64
CA CYS A 21 21.39 -36.66 -33.25
C CYS A 21 21.89 -37.01 -31.83
N ASP A 22 20.95 -37.43 -30.98
CA ASP A 22 20.99 -38.44 -29.92
C ASP A 22 22.19 -38.57 -28.97
N LYS A 23 21.89 -38.39 -27.66
CA LYS A 23 22.09 -39.44 -26.63
C LYS A 23 21.27 -39.14 -25.36
N ILE A 24 20.19 -39.90 -25.22
CA ILE A 24 19.47 -40.16 -23.98
C ILE A 24 20.34 -41.11 -23.14
N ALA A 25 20.83 -40.66 -21.99
CA ALA A 25 21.15 -41.48 -20.80
C ALA A 25 21.89 -40.61 -19.77
N ASP A 26 21.18 -39.85 -18.93
CA ASP A 26 21.73 -39.36 -17.64
C ASP A 26 20.67 -38.92 -16.61
N SER A 27 19.37 -39.16 -16.87
CA SER A 27 18.28 -38.76 -15.96
C SER A 27 17.93 -39.78 -14.88
N ALA A 28 18.46 -41.01 -14.93
CA ALA A 28 18.11 -42.08 -13.97
C ALA A 28 18.98 -42.09 -12.70
N THR A 29 20.18 -41.51 -12.75
CA THR A 29 21.16 -41.50 -11.64
C THR A 29 21.03 -40.28 -10.73
N SER A 30 20.38 -39.20 -11.18
CA SER A 30 20.09 -38.02 -10.34
C SER A 30 18.79 -38.19 -9.53
N ALA A 31 17.75 -38.79 -10.13
CA ALA A 31 16.47 -39.05 -9.47
C ALA A 31 16.61 -39.98 -8.25
N THR A 32 17.42 -41.03 -8.36
CA THR A 32 17.67 -42.00 -7.27
C THR A 32 18.51 -41.41 -6.11
N ARG A 33 19.34 -40.39 -6.37
CA ARG A 33 20.07 -39.65 -5.32
C ARG A 33 19.20 -38.59 -4.64
N GLN A 34 18.24 -38.02 -5.36
CA GLN A 34 17.30 -37.04 -4.83
C GLN A 34 16.25 -37.70 -3.93
N GLU A 35 15.73 -38.88 -4.32
CA GLU A 35 14.75 -39.65 -3.53
C GLU A 35 15.33 -40.23 -2.23
N THR A 36 16.60 -40.63 -2.22
CA THR A 36 17.27 -41.15 -1.02
C THR A 36 17.58 -40.05 0.00
N ALA A 37 17.87 -38.82 -0.45
CA ALA A 37 18.09 -37.66 0.42
C ALA A 37 16.79 -37.14 1.07
N THR A 38 15.66 -37.16 0.35
CA THR A 38 14.34 -36.82 0.91
C THR A 38 13.88 -37.88 1.92
N ALA A 39 14.03 -39.17 1.63
CA ALA A 39 13.62 -40.23 2.55
C ALA A 39 14.37 -40.20 3.89
N ALA A 40 15.69 -39.97 3.88
CA ALA A 40 16.50 -39.87 5.09
C ALA A 40 16.16 -38.64 5.94
N THR A 41 15.76 -37.54 5.31
CA THR A 41 15.35 -36.29 5.97
C THR A 41 13.96 -36.45 6.60
N THR A 42 13.03 -37.09 5.89
CA THR A 42 11.68 -37.41 6.39
C THR A 42 11.75 -38.36 7.58
N ALA A 43 12.60 -39.40 7.54
CA ALA A 43 12.77 -40.34 8.65
C ALA A 43 13.31 -39.66 9.93
N ARG A 44 14.28 -38.74 9.79
CA ARG A 44 14.81 -37.95 10.92
C ARG A 44 13.78 -37.00 11.52
N LEU A 45 12.91 -36.43 10.69
CA LEU A 45 11.82 -35.55 11.14
C LEU A 45 10.72 -36.35 11.86
N GLN A 46 10.36 -37.53 11.36
CA GLN A 46 9.42 -38.43 12.03
C GLN A 46 9.95 -38.90 13.39
N GLU A 47 11.21 -39.31 13.47
CA GLU A 47 11.84 -39.70 14.75
C GLU A 47 11.84 -38.55 15.77
N ARG A 48 12.07 -37.32 15.32
CA ARG A 48 12.03 -36.12 16.17
C ARG A 48 10.61 -35.78 16.63
N LEU A 49 9.62 -36.00 15.78
CA LEU A 49 8.21 -35.83 16.11
C LEU A 49 7.74 -36.88 17.14
N GLU A 50 8.18 -38.12 17.01
CA GLU A 50 7.91 -39.19 17.98
C GLU A 50 8.49 -38.86 19.36
N ARG A 51 9.73 -38.34 19.42
CA ARG A 51 10.36 -37.89 20.67
C ARG A 51 9.61 -36.72 21.32
N LEU A 52 9.07 -35.79 20.52
CA LEU A 52 8.24 -34.68 21.02
C LEU A 52 6.89 -35.18 21.55
N ARG A 53 6.28 -36.17 20.87
CA ARG A 53 5.06 -36.84 21.33
C ARG A 53 5.30 -37.63 22.63
N GLN A 54 6.46 -38.26 22.78
CA GLN A 54 6.83 -38.97 24.00
C GLN A 54 7.04 -38.02 25.17
N ARG A 55 7.77 -36.91 24.98
CA ARG A 55 7.91 -35.86 26.01
C ARG A 55 6.57 -35.26 26.42
N ARG A 56 5.64 -35.09 25.47
CA ARG A 56 4.29 -34.61 25.75
C ARG A 56 3.49 -35.58 26.62
N ARG A 57 3.68 -36.90 26.47
CA ARG A 57 3.07 -37.92 27.35
C ARG A 57 3.71 -37.90 28.74
N GLU A 58 5.04 -37.85 28.82
CA GLU A 58 5.78 -37.76 30.09
C GLU A 58 5.44 -36.49 30.90
N TYR A 59 5.11 -35.37 30.23
CA TYR A 59 4.65 -34.14 30.88
C TYR A 59 3.18 -34.17 31.29
N ALA A 60 2.34 -34.92 30.57
CA ALA A 60 0.94 -35.10 30.93
C ALA A 60 0.77 -36.03 32.15
N ASP A 61 1.64 -37.04 32.27
CA ASP A 61 1.61 -38.01 33.37
C ASP A 61 2.21 -37.47 34.69
N ASN A 62 3.01 -36.39 34.64
CA ASN A 62 3.60 -35.74 35.83
C ASN A 62 2.78 -34.57 36.39
N ALA A 63 1.57 -34.33 35.88
CA ALA A 63 0.69 -33.25 36.31
C ALA A 63 -0.37 -33.73 37.31
N GLU A 64 0.05 -34.19 38.50
CA GLU A 64 -0.83 -34.31 39.68
C GLU A 64 -0.38 -33.37 40.83
N PRO A 65 -1.31 -32.87 41.65
CA PRO A 65 -1.04 -31.78 42.60
C PRO A 65 -0.41 -32.30 43.90
N HIS A 66 0.89 -32.04 44.11
CA HIS A 66 1.50 -32.25 45.41
C HIS A 66 1.04 -31.20 46.43
N ASN A 67 0.01 -31.55 47.21
CA ASN A 67 -0.22 -31.02 48.55
C ASN A 67 0.82 -31.65 49.50
N ALA A 68 1.88 -30.92 49.84
CA ALA A 68 2.80 -31.31 50.91
C ALA A 68 3.21 -30.09 51.74
N LYS A 69 2.74 -30.06 52.99
CA LYS A 69 3.25 -29.22 54.08
C LYS A 69 4.74 -29.49 54.26
N VAL A 70 5.60 -28.46 54.22
CA VAL A 70 6.96 -28.53 54.78
C VAL A 70 7.30 -27.23 55.50
N ASN A 71 7.83 -27.42 56.72
CA ASN A 71 8.15 -26.47 57.77
C ASN A 71 9.29 -25.49 57.44
N LEU A 72 9.21 -24.30 58.02
CA LEU A 72 10.29 -23.33 58.18
C LEU A 72 11.41 -23.90 59.09
N PRO A 73 12.70 -23.75 58.72
CA PRO A 73 13.79 -23.83 59.68
C PRO A 73 14.23 -22.44 60.15
N GLN A 74 14.40 -22.34 61.46
CA GLN A 74 14.94 -21.20 62.20
C GLN A 74 16.42 -20.94 61.90
N GLN A 75 16.78 -19.67 62.08
CA GLN A 75 18.13 -19.11 62.06
C GLN A 75 19.08 -19.77 63.07
N ALA A 76 20.36 -19.87 62.69
CA ALA A 76 21.48 -19.91 63.62
C ALA A 76 22.62 -19.01 63.11
N ASN A 77 23.16 -18.21 64.04
CA ASN A 77 24.21 -17.20 63.92
C ASN A 77 25.55 -17.75 63.40
N GLY A 78 26.36 -16.90 62.75
CA GLY A 78 27.82 -17.13 62.69
C GLY A 78 28.63 -16.39 61.60
N HIS A 79 29.03 -15.16 61.90
CA HIS A 79 30.36 -14.55 61.66
C HIS A 79 30.98 -14.33 60.25
N SER A 80 31.30 -13.04 60.05
CA SER A 80 32.53 -12.41 59.52
C SER A 80 32.89 -12.42 58.02
N ALA A 81 32.65 -11.25 57.41
CA ALA A 81 33.62 -10.25 56.92
C ALA A 81 34.53 -10.50 55.69
N LYS A 82 34.54 -9.42 54.86
CA LYS A 82 35.51 -8.96 53.83
C LYS A 82 35.41 -9.63 52.45
N SER A 83 35.61 -8.96 51.32
CA SER A 83 35.63 -7.55 50.90
C SER A 83 35.75 -7.56 49.36
N ASP A 84 35.36 -6.45 48.74
CA ASP A 84 35.82 -5.91 47.45
C ASP A 84 35.14 -6.28 46.12
N ALA A 85 34.45 -5.25 45.63
CA ALA A 85 34.53 -4.62 44.30
C ALA A 85 34.09 -5.44 43.06
N GLY A 86 33.20 -4.96 42.19
CA GLY A 86 32.58 -3.64 42.07
C GLY A 86 31.75 -3.55 40.77
N ARG A 87 31.13 -2.38 40.60
CA ARG A 87 30.27 -1.89 39.49
C ARG A 87 28.78 -2.16 39.64
N CYS A 88 28.15 -1.28 40.41
CA CYS A 88 26.73 -0.93 40.33
C CYS A 88 26.42 -0.04 39.12
N SER A 89 25.34 -0.38 38.44
CA SER A 89 24.41 0.52 37.75
C SER A 89 23.45 1.12 38.80
N PRO A 90 22.97 2.37 38.67
CA PRO A 90 21.84 2.84 39.47
C PRO A 90 20.60 3.08 38.58
N VAL A 91 19.59 2.24 38.77
CA VAL A 91 18.18 2.60 38.62
C VAL A 91 17.58 2.50 40.01
N ALA A 92 17.38 3.64 40.69
CA ALA A 92 16.50 3.75 41.84
C ALA A 92 16.16 5.22 42.10
N HIS A 93 14.91 5.59 41.86
CA HIS A 93 14.18 6.60 42.63
C HIS A 93 12.70 6.29 42.46
N PHE A 94 12.04 5.86 43.52
CA PHE A 94 10.68 6.24 43.96
C PHE A 94 10.24 5.31 45.10
N GLU A 95 10.60 5.68 46.32
CA GLU A 95 9.88 5.33 47.54
C GLU A 95 9.73 6.62 48.35
N GLU A 96 8.52 7.16 48.41
CA GLU A 96 7.97 7.84 49.59
C GLU A 96 6.51 8.22 49.33
N ALA A 97 5.60 7.56 50.05
CA ALA A 97 4.38 8.11 50.67
C ALA A 97 3.30 7.03 50.84
N ALA A 98 3.38 6.26 51.92
CA ALA A 98 2.22 5.55 52.46
C ALA A 98 2.39 5.33 53.97
N SER A 99 1.96 6.30 54.77
CA SER A 99 1.65 6.09 56.18
C SER A 99 0.27 6.65 56.49
N THR A 100 -0.74 5.78 56.51
CA THR A 100 -1.81 5.75 57.51
C THR A 100 -2.67 4.51 57.26
N ALA A 101 -2.71 3.63 58.25
CA ALA A 101 -3.43 2.37 58.22
C ALA A 101 -4.94 2.56 58.36
N SER A 102 -5.72 1.73 57.66
CA SER A 102 -7.08 1.36 58.03
C SER A 102 -7.35 -0.07 57.55
N THR A 103 -7.60 -0.94 58.51
CA THR A 103 -7.87 -2.38 58.39
C THR A 103 -9.35 -2.64 58.08
N THR A 104 -9.67 -3.45 57.06
CA THR A 104 -10.66 -4.55 57.07
C THR A 104 -10.76 -5.22 55.67
N PRO A 105 -11.25 -6.48 55.58
CA PRO A 105 -10.77 -7.46 54.62
C PRO A 105 -11.67 -7.59 53.39
N THR A 106 -11.15 -7.28 52.22
CA THR A 106 -11.71 -7.73 50.95
C THR A 106 -10.54 -7.97 50.01
N THR A 107 -10.31 -9.23 49.62
CA THR A 107 -9.85 -9.66 48.27
C THR A 107 -9.11 -11.00 48.32
N ASP A 108 -9.81 -12.11 48.59
CA ASP A 108 -9.37 -13.40 48.05
C ASP A 108 -9.99 -13.67 46.66
N ALA A 109 -11.21 -13.17 46.40
CA ALA A 109 -11.89 -13.41 45.13
C ALA A 109 -11.24 -12.70 43.91
N ALA A 110 -10.68 -11.49 44.09
CA ALA A 110 -10.05 -10.74 43.00
C ALA A 110 -8.67 -11.30 42.63
N ALA A 111 -7.88 -11.71 43.63
CA ALA A 111 -6.59 -12.36 43.42
C ALA A 111 -6.75 -13.75 42.79
N ILE A 112 -7.76 -14.52 43.22
CA ILE A 112 -8.11 -15.81 42.62
C ILE A 112 -8.62 -15.62 41.18
N SER A 113 -9.42 -14.59 40.90
CA SER A 113 -9.88 -14.27 39.53
C SER A 113 -8.73 -13.88 38.60
N LEU A 114 -7.77 -13.07 39.08
CA LEU A 114 -6.56 -12.70 38.33
C LEU A 114 -5.65 -13.91 38.06
N LEU A 115 -5.49 -14.81 39.03
CA LEU A 115 -4.75 -16.06 38.86
C LEU A 115 -5.46 -17.01 37.88
N GLN A 116 -6.79 -17.11 37.94
CA GLN A 116 -7.58 -17.91 37.01
C GLN A 116 -7.55 -17.32 35.58
N GLN A 117 -7.59 -15.99 35.43
CA GLN A 117 -7.45 -15.31 34.15
C GLN A 117 -6.02 -15.44 33.58
N ALA A 118 -4.99 -15.34 34.42
CA ALA A 118 -3.60 -15.58 34.02
C ALA A 118 -3.37 -17.04 33.62
N GLN A 119 -3.94 -18.00 34.34
CA GLN A 119 -3.90 -19.42 33.99
C GLN A 119 -4.73 -19.75 32.74
N ALA A 120 -5.84 -19.05 32.50
CA ALA A 120 -6.64 -19.19 31.28
C ALA A 120 -5.92 -18.56 30.06
N HIS A 121 -5.28 -17.41 30.24
CA HIS A 121 -4.44 -16.76 29.23
C HIS A 121 -3.18 -17.60 28.92
N HIS A 122 -2.56 -18.19 29.94
CA HIS A 122 -1.43 -19.11 29.75
C HIS A 122 -1.86 -20.42 29.09
N ARG A 123 -3.02 -20.98 29.43
CA ARG A 123 -3.62 -22.14 28.73
C ARG A 123 -3.99 -21.82 27.28
N ARG A 124 -4.51 -20.63 26.98
CA ARG A 124 -4.74 -20.16 25.60
C ARG A 124 -3.43 -20.02 24.83
N ARG A 125 -2.40 -19.41 25.42
CA ARG A 125 -1.06 -19.36 24.82
C ARG A 125 -0.50 -20.75 24.56
N LEU A 126 -0.65 -21.72 25.47
CA LEU A 126 -0.18 -23.09 25.26
C LEU A 126 -0.98 -23.86 24.20
N GLN A 127 -2.24 -23.50 23.96
CA GLN A 127 -3.07 -24.04 22.88
C GLN A 127 -2.77 -23.39 21.52
N GLU A 128 -2.33 -22.13 21.49
CA GLU A 128 -1.98 -21.37 20.28
C GLU A 128 -0.47 -21.44 19.90
N ALA A 129 0.39 -21.92 20.80
CA ALA A 129 1.85 -21.86 20.66
C ALA A 129 2.60 -23.04 20.00
N PRO A 130 2.01 -24.00 19.25
CA PRO A 130 2.84 -24.90 18.44
C PRO A 130 3.45 -24.21 17.20
N TRP A 131 2.76 -23.21 16.63
CA TRP A 131 3.13 -22.57 15.36
C TRP A 131 4.14 -21.43 15.55
N LEU A 132 3.97 -20.60 16.59
CA LEU A 132 4.86 -19.48 16.92
C LEU A 132 6.26 -19.93 17.35
N LEU A 133 6.37 -21.03 18.13
CA LEU A 133 7.66 -21.60 18.51
C LEU A 133 8.37 -22.31 17.34
N TYR A 134 7.63 -22.82 16.36
CA TYR A 134 8.20 -23.38 15.14
C TYR A 134 8.68 -22.27 14.19
N GLU A 135 7.90 -21.19 14.02
CA GLU A 135 8.28 -20.06 13.17
C GLU A 135 9.46 -19.25 13.70
N GLU A 136 9.54 -18.99 15.01
CA GLU A 136 10.65 -18.21 15.57
C GLU A 136 11.98 -18.97 15.51
N ASP A 137 11.96 -20.29 15.76
CA ASP A 137 13.16 -21.15 15.73
C ASP A 137 13.58 -21.50 14.27
N GLU A 138 12.62 -21.63 13.34
CA GLU A 138 12.91 -21.76 11.90
C GLU A 138 13.40 -20.44 11.29
N ARG A 139 12.82 -19.27 11.56
CA ARG A 139 13.30 -17.98 11.01
C ARG A 139 14.73 -17.67 11.44
N PHE A 140 15.07 -17.88 12.72
CA PHE A 140 16.42 -17.63 13.25
C PHE A 140 17.48 -18.63 12.79
N SER A 141 17.11 -19.88 12.52
CA SER A 141 18.02 -20.90 12.00
C SER A 141 18.13 -20.88 10.47
N HIS A 142 17.07 -20.49 9.77
CA HIS A 142 16.99 -20.36 8.32
C HIS A 142 17.79 -19.16 7.81
N GLY A 143 17.62 -17.97 8.42
CA GLY A 143 18.38 -16.77 8.02
C GLY A 143 19.90 -16.96 8.12
N ARG A 144 20.37 -17.69 9.14
CA ARG A 144 21.81 -17.99 9.31
C ARG A 144 22.33 -19.00 8.29
N ARG A 145 21.55 -20.01 7.90
CA ARG A 145 21.95 -21.01 6.90
C ARG A 145 21.89 -20.45 5.49
N GLN A 146 20.90 -19.62 5.19
CA GLN A 146 20.76 -18.97 3.89
C GLN A 146 21.88 -17.96 3.66
N ALA A 147 22.19 -17.11 4.64
CA ALA A 147 23.32 -16.20 4.56
C ALA A 147 24.67 -16.94 4.38
N ALA A 148 24.84 -18.08 5.05
CA ALA A 148 26.05 -18.91 4.88
C ALA A 148 26.15 -19.55 3.49
N LEU A 149 25.03 -19.96 2.88
CA LEU A 149 25.00 -20.56 1.54
C LEU A 149 25.18 -19.52 0.44
N GLU A 150 24.55 -18.34 0.57
CA GLU A 150 24.75 -17.19 -0.33
C GLU A 150 26.20 -16.72 -0.31
N HIS A 151 26.83 -16.69 0.87
CA HIS A 151 28.26 -16.41 1.00
C HIS A 151 29.13 -17.45 0.27
N GLN A 152 28.77 -18.74 0.30
CA GLN A 152 29.49 -19.79 -0.41
C GLN A 152 29.31 -19.72 -1.94
N ILE A 153 28.10 -19.41 -2.41
CA ILE A 153 27.79 -19.20 -3.82
C ILE A 153 28.60 -18.01 -4.35
N ASN A 154 28.57 -16.88 -3.64
CA ASN A 154 29.33 -15.69 -4.02
C ASN A 154 30.85 -15.93 -3.98
N ALA A 155 31.35 -16.70 -3.00
CA ALA A 155 32.76 -17.09 -2.95
C ALA A 155 33.17 -18.05 -4.07
N ALA A 156 32.26 -18.89 -4.58
CA ALA A 156 32.51 -19.75 -5.74
C ALA A 156 32.53 -18.94 -7.04
N LEU A 157 31.58 -18.02 -7.21
CA LEU A 157 31.51 -17.09 -8.35
C LEU A 157 32.75 -16.17 -8.42
N THR A 158 33.20 -15.66 -7.27
CA THR A 158 34.39 -14.79 -7.18
C THR A 158 35.67 -15.54 -7.56
N ARG A 159 35.72 -16.86 -7.35
CA ARG A 159 36.84 -17.73 -7.74
C ARG A 159 36.71 -18.30 -9.16
N GLY A 160 35.68 -17.92 -9.92
CA GLY A 160 35.43 -18.39 -11.28
C GLY A 160 34.91 -19.83 -11.38
N ASP A 161 34.59 -20.48 -10.25
CA ASP A 161 34.08 -21.85 -10.20
C ASP A 161 32.56 -21.87 -10.42
N ARG A 162 32.17 -21.69 -11.68
CA ARG A 162 30.76 -21.64 -12.10
C ARG A 162 30.02 -22.95 -11.85
N THR A 163 30.70 -24.09 -11.96
CA THR A 163 30.11 -25.41 -11.72
C THR A 163 29.72 -25.57 -10.26
N ARG A 164 30.58 -25.14 -9.33
CA ARG A 164 30.28 -25.19 -7.89
C ARG A 164 29.20 -24.20 -7.46
N ALA A 165 29.16 -23.02 -8.08
CA ALA A 165 28.09 -22.05 -7.83
C ALA A 165 26.72 -22.62 -8.24
N VAL A 166 26.63 -23.25 -9.42
CA VAL A 166 25.39 -23.89 -9.90
C VAL A 166 24.96 -25.04 -8.98
N GLN A 167 25.89 -25.91 -8.57
CA GLN A 167 25.58 -27.00 -7.62
C GLN A 167 25.04 -26.49 -6.29
N LEU A 168 25.62 -25.42 -5.74
CA LEU A 168 25.17 -24.82 -4.48
C LEU A 168 23.78 -24.13 -4.64
N SER A 169 23.52 -23.51 -5.78
CA SER A 169 22.22 -22.92 -6.11
C SER A 169 21.12 -23.97 -6.30
N GLU A 170 21.42 -25.08 -6.97
CA GLU A 170 20.49 -26.22 -7.12
C GLU A 170 20.18 -26.87 -5.77
N GLN A 171 21.19 -27.00 -4.90
CA GLN A 171 21.02 -27.52 -3.55
C GLN A 171 20.13 -26.60 -2.70
N ALA A 172 20.24 -25.27 -2.86
CA ALA A 172 19.36 -24.29 -2.22
C ALA A 172 17.90 -24.44 -2.70
N ALA A 173 17.71 -24.62 -4.00
CA ALA A 173 16.38 -24.77 -4.61
C ALA A 173 15.69 -26.08 -4.18
N ALA A 174 16.43 -27.18 -4.09
CA ALA A 174 15.90 -28.47 -3.65
C ALA A 174 15.47 -28.46 -2.16
N ASP A 175 16.24 -27.80 -1.28
CA ASP A 175 15.91 -27.65 0.14
C ASP A 175 14.64 -26.78 0.34
N MET A 176 14.47 -25.73 -0.47
CA MET A 176 13.26 -24.91 -0.52
C MET A 176 12.02 -25.69 -1.02
N ALA A 177 12.18 -26.50 -2.06
CA ALA A 177 11.09 -27.32 -2.60
C ALA A 177 10.65 -28.41 -1.60
N GLY A 178 11.59 -29.08 -0.94
CA GLY A 178 11.30 -30.08 0.10
C GLY A 178 10.56 -29.48 1.31
N ARG A 179 10.88 -28.24 1.69
CA ARG A 179 10.18 -27.54 2.78
C ARG A 179 8.78 -27.08 2.42
N ARG A 180 8.57 -26.59 1.20
CA ARG A 180 7.22 -26.27 0.70
C ARG A 180 6.32 -27.51 0.70
N ALA A 181 6.86 -28.67 0.32
CA ALA A 181 6.14 -29.94 0.39
C ALA A 181 5.86 -30.38 1.84
N ALA A 182 6.80 -30.18 2.77
CA ALA A 182 6.61 -30.50 4.19
C ALA A 182 5.56 -29.60 4.87
N VAL A 183 5.56 -28.30 4.57
CA VAL A 183 4.54 -27.35 5.05
C VAL A 183 3.16 -27.70 4.47
N ALA A 184 3.09 -28.04 3.18
CA ALA A 184 1.85 -28.48 2.54
C ALA A 184 1.30 -29.79 3.15
N ALA A 185 2.17 -30.75 3.49
CA ALA A 185 1.78 -31.99 4.16
C ALA A 185 1.28 -31.75 5.59
N LEU A 186 1.92 -30.84 6.35
CA LEU A 186 1.46 -30.42 7.68
C LEU A 186 0.09 -29.72 7.64
N CYS A 187 -0.23 -29.02 6.56
CA CYS A 187 -1.55 -28.41 6.35
C CYS A 187 -2.63 -29.42 5.95
N GLN A 188 -2.29 -30.59 5.40
CA GLN A 188 -3.25 -31.61 4.98
C GLN A 188 -3.66 -32.55 6.12
N ASP A 189 -2.78 -32.82 7.08
CA ASP A 189 -3.08 -33.68 8.25
C ASP A 189 -3.83 -32.94 9.39
N ALA A 190 -3.96 -31.61 9.30
CA ALA A 190 -4.79 -30.82 10.20
C ALA A 190 -6.25 -30.80 9.72
N GLN A 191 -6.96 -31.93 9.79
CA GLN A 191 -8.42 -31.94 9.79
C GLN A 191 -8.95 -31.25 11.05
N LEU A 192 -8.98 -29.92 11.03
CA LEU A 192 -9.73 -29.13 11.98
C LEU A 192 -11.21 -29.22 11.59
N PRO A 193 -12.11 -29.69 12.48
CA PRO A 193 -13.54 -29.68 12.19
C PRO A 193 -13.96 -28.23 11.96
N ALA A 194 -14.75 -28.01 10.90
CA ALA A 194 -15.46 -26.76 10.67
C ALA A 194 -16.33 -26.45 11.89
N LEU A 195 -15.80 -25.66 12.81
CA LEU A 195 -16.60 -25.01 13.84
C LEU A 195 -17.44 -23.97 13.10
N THR A 196 -18.66 -24.35 12.78
CA THR A 196 -19.79 -23.42 12.68
C THR A 196 -19.82 -22.63 13.98
N MET A 197 -19.12 -21.50 13.97
CA MET A 197 -19.28 -20.46 14.98
C MET A 197 -20.70 -19.94 14.81
N THR A 198 -21.64 -20.50 15.58
CA THR A 198 -22.82 -19.75 15.97
C THR A 198 -22.31 -18.52 16.71
N SER A 199 -22.34 -17.39 16.02
CA SER A 199 -21.98 -16.09 16.52
C SER A 199 -22.92 -15.70 17.65
N GLN A 200 -22.56 -16.04 18.87
CA GLN A 200 -22.90 -15.22 20.02
C GLN A 200 -21.63 -14.54 20.50
N SER A 201 -21.08 -13.68 19.64
CA SER A 201 -20.23 -12.59 20.11
C SER A 201 -21.14 -11.63 20.86
N ALA A 202 -20.87 -11.43 22.16
CA ALA A 202 -21.44 -10.30 22.89
C ALA A 202 -21.21 -9.03 22.05
N GLN A 203 -22.31 -8.41 21.62
CA GLN A 203 -22.28 -7.14 20.91
C GLN A 203 -21.67 -6.08 21.83
N THR A 204 -20.45 -5.63 21.52
CA THR A 204 -20.00 -4.32 21.97
C THR A 204 -20.73 -3.29 21.11
N THR A 205 -21.76 -2.69 21.67
CA THR A 205 -22.74 -1.79 21.03
C THR A 205 -22.22 -0.36 20.75
N GLY A 206 -20.91 -0.18 20.58
CA GLY A 206 -20.31 1.12 20.24
C GLY A 206 -20.13 1.28 18.73
N LYS A 207 -20.67 2.37 18.16
CA LYS A 207 -20.48 2.73 16.75
C LYS A 207 -19.01 3.11 16.51
N ARG A 208 -18.35 2.41 15.61
CA ARG A 208 -16.91 2.52 15.33
C ARG A 208 -16.70 3.32 14.05
N LYS A 209 -16.05 4.47 14.15
CA LYS A 209 -15.75 5.32 12.99
C LYS A 209 -14.25 5.49 12.80
N LEU A 210 -13.82 5.57 11.55
CA LEU A 210 -12.44 5.83 11.13
C LEU A 210 -12.40 7.10 10.29
N PHE A 211 -11.59 8.06 10.71
CA PHE A 211 -11.25 9.25 9.94
C PHE A 211 -9.78 9.15 9.51
N PHE A 212 -9.54 9.03 8.22
CA PHE A 212 -8.20 8.91 7.65
C PHE A 212 -7.89 10.18 6.84
N LEU A 213 -6.95 10.97 7.32
CA LEU A 213 -6.40 12.13 6.63
C LEU A 213 -5.11 11.74 5.92
N LEU A 214 -5.14 11.76 4.60
CA LEU A 214 -3.96 11.56 3.77
C LEU A 214 -3.47 12.91 3.21
N ILE A 215 -2.24 13.27 3.54
CA ILE A 215 -1.57 14.47 3.04
C ILE A 215 -0.59 14.02 1.94
N ASP A 216 -0.94 14.29 0.68
CA ASP A 216 -0.18 13.83 -0.49
C ASP A 216 1.23 14.44 -0.48
N GLY A 217 2.26 13.63 -0.70
CA GLY A 217 3.65 14.10 -0.77
C GLY A 217 4.18 14.74 0.53
N ILE A 218 3.62 14.38 1.69
CA ILE A 218 3.95 15.01 2.98
C ILE A 218 5.44 14.91 3.33
N GLY A 219 6.05 13.77 3.04
CA GLY A 219 7.42 13.50 3.42
C GLY A 219 8.40 14.38 2.64
N ASP A 220 9.45 14.82 3.34
CA ASP A 220 10.53 15.60 2.77
C ASP A 220 11.88 15.20 3.38
N VAL A 221 12.92 15.93 3.03
CA VAL A 221 14.28 15.78 3.56
C VAL A 221 14.71 17.04 4.31
N ALA A 222 15.87 16.97 4.96
CA ALA A 222 16.50 18.13 5.56
C ALA A 222 16.76 19.22 4.50
N VAL A 223 16.21 20.42 4.72
CA VAL A 223 16.35 21.56 3.83
C VAL A 223 17.33 22.57 4.46
N PRO A 224 18.47 22.89 3.81
CA PRO A 224 19.46 23.82 4.38
C PRO A 224 18.89 25.21 4.71
N ALA A 225 17.91 25.68 3.93
CA ALA A 225 17.24 26.96 4.17
C ALA A 225 16.36 26.97 5.44
N LEU A 226 16.13 25.82 6.07
CA LEU A 226 15.35 25.65 7.30
C LEU A 226 16.21 25.22 8.50
N ASP A 227 17.52 25.49 8.45
CA ASP A 227 18.50 24.98 9.43
C ASP A 227 18.50 23.45 9.50
N ASP A 228 18.51 22.82 8.32
CA ASP A 228 18.49 21.36 8.11
C ASP A 228 17.25 20.64 8.69
N ARG A 229 16.16 21.37 8.90
CA ARG A 229 14.83 20.80 9.20
C ARG A 229 14.06 20.45 7.92
N THR A 230 13.11 19.53 8.03
CA THR A 230 12.11 19.30 6.97
C THR A 230 11.05 20.42 6.97
N PRO A 231 10.29 20.63 5.89
CA PRO A 231 9.15 21.55 5.88
C PRO A 231 8.10 21.23 6.95
N LEU A 232 7.90 19.94 7.27
CA LEU A 232 6.99 19.52 8.33
C LEU A 232 7.51 19.91 9.73
N GLN A 233 8.81 19.74 9.98
CA GLN A 233 9.47 20.21 11.21
C GLN A 233 9.49 21.74 11.36
N ALA A 234 9.47 22.48 10.24
CA ALA A 234 9.48 23.93 10.24
C ALA A 234 8.07 24.56 10.35
N ALA A 235 7.04 23.84 9.91
CA ALA A 235 5.66 24.29 9.96
C ALA A 235 5.13 24.35 11.40
N HIS A 236 4.31 25.36 11.69
CA HIS A 236 3.61 25.43 12.99
C HIS A 236 2.35 24.54 12.97
N THR A 237 2.47 23.33 13.52
CA THR A 237 1.46 22.26 13.43
C THR A 237 0.98 21.73 14.80
N PRO A 238 0.41 22.58 15.67
CA PRO A 238 0.04 22.20 17.04
C PRO A 238 -1.02 21.10 17.12
N ASN A 239 -1.90 20.95 16.12
CA ASN A 239 -2.94 19.92 16.13
C ASN A 239 -2.39 18.55 15.70
N MET A 240 -1.50 18.50 14.70
CA MET A 240 -0.77 17.29 14.36
C MET A 240 0.16 16.86 15.50
N ASP A 241 0.86 17.81 16.14
CA ASP A 241 1.69 17.54 17.32
C ASP A 241 0.87 17.02 18.50
N ARG A 242 -0.35 17.54 18.67
CA ARG A 242 -1.30 17.03 19.66
C ARG A 242 -1.67 15.59 19.38
N LEU A 243 -1.98 15.23 18.12
CA LEU A 243 -2.28 13.84 17.76
C LEU A 243 -1.10 12.92 18.04
N ALA A 244 0.12 13.35 17.69
CA ALA A 244 1.32 12.58 17.97
C ALA A 244 1.49 12.35 19.48
N ARG A 245 1.35 13.39 20.30
CA ARG A 245 1.49 13.34 21.76
C ARG A 245 0.45 12.48 22.46
N GLU A 246 -0.79 12.50 21.97
CA GLU A 246 -1.91 11.78 22.57
C GLU A 246 -2.15 10.41 21.91
N GLY A 247 -1.38 10.07 20.88
CA GLY A 247 -1.56 8.90 20.02
C GLY A 247 -0.34 7.98 19.99
N VAL A 248 -0.29 7.14 18.95
CA VAL A 248 0.84 6.25 18.65
C VAL A 248 1.38 6.54 17.27
N ASN A 249 2.70 6.48 17.14
CA ASN A 249 3.41 7.04 16.01
C ASN A 249 4.30 5.98 15.36
N GLY A 250 4.68 6.22 14.10
CA GLY A 250 5.63 5.39 13.39
C GLY A 250 5.98 5.94 12.03
N LEU A 251 6.75 5.16 11.28
CA LEU A 251 7.09 5.41 9.90
C LEU A 251 6.41 4.41 8.99
N LEU A 252 6.00 4.87 7.82
CA LEU A 252 5.31 4.06 6.83
C LEU A 252 6.05 4.13 5.50
N ASP A 253 6.42 2.96 4.97
CA ASP A 253 6.86 2.80 3.59
C ASP A 253 5.60 2.52 2.74
N PRO A 254 5.18 3.41 1.83
CA PRO A 254 3.87 3.29 1.19
C PRO A 254 3.61 1.98 0.48
N VAL A 255 4.64 1.39 -0.13
CA VAL A 255 4.57 0.08 -0.80
C VAL A 255 5.64 -0.86 -0.24
N GLU A 256 6.91 -0.46 -0.32
CA GLU A 256 8.03 -1.21 0.26
C GLU A 256 9.23 -0.27 0.52
N PRO A 257 10.14 -0.62 1.46
CA PRO A 257 11.29 0.21 1.76
C PRO A 257 12.16 0.48 0.53
N GLY A 258 12.48 1.74 0.27
CA GLY A 258 13.37 2.15 -0.82
C GLY A 258 12.69 2.26 -2.20
N LEU A 259 11.37 2.06 -2.29
CA LEU A 259 10.63 2.23 -3.54
C LEU A 259 9.93 3.58 -3.58
N ALA A 260 10.35 4.45 -4.51
CA ALA A 260 9.54 5.61 -4.90
C ALA A 260 8.32 5.12 -5.71
N CYS A 261 7.13 5.54 -5.30
CA CYS A 261 5.88 5.04 -5.87
C CYS A 261 4.95 6.17 -6.31
N GLY A 262 4.06 5.89 -7.26
CA GLY A 262 2.99 6.81 -7.62
C GLY A 262 1.84 6.77 -6.61
N SER A 263 1.09 7.86 -6.51
CA SER A 263 -0.07 7.98 -5.61
C SER A 263 -1.09 6.85 -5.83
N ASP A 264 -1.27 6.39 -7.06
CA ASP A 264 -2.13 5.26 -7.39
C ASP A 264 -1.71 3.97 -6.70
N THR A 265 -0.44 3.58 -6.82
CA THR A 265 0.09 2.38 -6.16
C THR A 265 0.12 2.50 -4.63
N ALA A 266 0.45 3.69 -4.12
CA ALA A 266 0.49 3.95 -2.69
C ALA A 266 -0.90 3.88 -2.05
N HIS A 267 -1.91 4.49 -2.66
CA HIS A 267 -3.28 4.47 -2.15
C HIS A 267 -3.88 3.06 -2.16
N LEU A 268 -3.61 2.25 -3.20
CA LEU A 268 -4.00 0.83 -3.19
C LEU A 268 -3.38 0.13 -1.98
N SER A 269 -2.06 0.26 -1.78
CA SER A 269 -1.38 -0.41 -0.68
C SER A 269 -1.90 0.05 0.68
N LEU A 270 -2.03 1.36 0.90
CA LEU A 270 -2.58 1.93 2.13
C LEU A 270 -4.00 1.47 2.43
N LEU A 271 -4.83 1.24 1.40
CA LEU A 271 -6.19 0.74 1.55
C LEU A 271 -6.25 -0.80 1.65
N GLY A 272 -5.11 -1.49 1.71
CA GLY A 272 -4.99 -2.94 1.89
C GLY A 272 -5.06 -3.75 0.60
N TYR A 273 -4.86 -3.13 -0.55
CA TYR A 273 -4.85 -3.77 -1.86
C TYR A 273 -3.41 -3.85 -2.38
N ASP A 274 -2.91 -5.07 -2.62
CA ASP A 274 -1.56 -5.22 -3.21
C ASP A 274 -1.54 -4.60 -4.63
N PRO A 275 -0.76 -3.52 -4.87
CA PRO A 275 -0.69 -2.90 -6.18
C PRO A 275 -0.16 -3.87 -7.25
N ARG A 276 0.63 -4.90 -6.89
CA ARG A 276 1.14 -5.89 -7.86
C ARG A 276 0.03 -6.76 -8.46
N ILE A 277 -1.11 -6.86 -7.76
CA ILE A 277 -2.28 -7.64 -8.17
C ILE A 277 -3.33 -6.74 -8.80
N TYR A 278 -3.64 -5.62 -8.13
CA TYR A 278 -4.82 -4.81 -8.46
C TYR A 278 -4.54 -3.61 -9.36
N TYR A 279 -3.27 -3.21 -9.52
CA TYR A 279 -2.92 -2.11 -10.41
C TYR A 279 -2.89 -2.56 -11.87
N ARG A 280 -3.80 -2.00 -12.67
CA ARG A 280 -3.95 -2.31 -14.10
C ARG A 280 -3.96 -1.04 -14.95
N GLY A 281 -3.07 -0.09 -14.63
CA GLY A 281 -2.86 1.14 -15.39
C GLY A 281 -3.75 2.33 -14.98
N ARG A 282 -3.23 3.55 -15.20
CA ARG A 282 -3.87 4.82 -14.78
C ARG A 282 -5.13 5.19 -15.55
N GLY A 283 -5.24 4.77 -16.82
CA GLY A 283 -6.32 5.21 -17.70
C GLY A 283 -7.70 4.87 -17.18
N ALA A 284 -7.86 3.72 -16.53
CA ALA A 284 -9.09 3.32 -15.86
C ALA A 284 -9.46 4.29 -14.73
N PHE A 285 -8.54 4.52 -13.78
CA PHE A 285 -8.79 5.41 -12.65
C PHE A 285 -9.09 6.84 -13.10
N GLU A 286 -8.31 7.40 -14.00
CA GLU A 286 -8.54 8.77 -14.46
C GLU A 286 -9.87 8.94 -15.20
N SER A 287 -10.24 7.94 -16.02
CA SER A 287 -11.52 7.96 -16.75
C SER A 287 -12.71 7.84 -15.80
N MET A 288 -12.64 6.95 -14.80
CA MET A 288 -13.67 6.85 -13.76
C MET A 288 -13.77 8.14 -12.95
N GLY A 289 -12.63 8.76 -12.60
CA GLY A 289 -12.61 10.04 -11.90
C GLY A 289 -13.14 11.22 -12.73
N ALA A 290 -13.13 11.12 -14.06
CA ALA A 290 -13.80 12.08 -14.95
C ALA A 290 -15.31 11.82 -15.07
N GLY A 291 -15.82 10.73 -14.46
CA GLY A 291 -17.23 10.36 -14.46
C GLY A 291 -17.65 9.39 -15.56
N LEU A 292 -16.72 8.65 -16.16
CA LEU A 292 -17.06 7.50 -17.01
C LEU A 292 -17.41 6.28 -16.15
N ASP A 293 -18.58 5.68 -16.39
CA ASP A 293 -18.89 4.39 -15.79
C ASP A 293 -17.98 3.31 -16.36
N MET A 294 -17.48 2.41 -15.53
CA MET A 294 -16.68 1.26 -15.97
C MET A 294 -17.08 0.00 -15.22
N ILE A 295 -17.19 -1.11 -15.95
CA ILE A 295 -17.44 -2.44 -15.41
C ILE A 295 -16.21 -3.33 -15.61
N PRO A 296 -16.05 -4.43 -14.84
CA PRO A 296 -14.99 -5.38 -15.07
C PRO A 296 -14.93 -5.86 -16.54
N GLY A 297 -13.75 -5.75 -17.16
CA GLY A 297 -13.51 -6.05 -18.57
C GLY A 297 -13.38 -4.82 -19.46
N ASP A 298 -13.87 -3.65 -19.04
CA ASP A 298 -13.65 -2.40 -19.78
C ASP A 298 -12.18 -1.99 -19.77
N ILE A 299 -11.74 -1.32 -20.82
CA ILE A 299 -10.47 -0.57 -20.83
C ILE A 299 -10.74 0.91 -20.96
N ALA A 300 -9.83 1.73 -20.43
CA ALA A 300 -9.87 3.16 -20.67
C ALA A 300 -8.48 3.80 -20.74
N PHE A 301 -8.45 4.99 -21.32
CA PHE A 301 -7.26 5.77 -21.57
C PHE A 301 -7.43 7.16 -20.99
N LYS A 302 -6.41 7.63 -20.27
CA LYS A 302 -6.20 9.06 -20.10
C LYS A 302 -5.77 9.57 -21.46
N SER A 303 -6.51 10.49 -22.05
CA SER A 303 -6.27 10.90 -23.42
C SER A 303 -6.09 12.40 -23.54
N ASN A 304 -5.39 12.82 -24.58
CA ASN A 304 -5.18 14.23 -24.88
C ASN A 304 -5.72 14.57 -26.26
N PHE A 305 -6.48 15.66 -26.36
CA PHE A 305 -6.68 16.35 -27.62
C PHE A 305 -5.36 16.95 -28.10
N ALA A 306 -4.99 16.64 -29.33
CA ALA A 306 -3.72 16.95 -29.94
C ALA A 306 -3.91 17.52 -31.36
N THR A 307 -2.82 18.08 -31.88
CA THR A 307 -2.71 18.55 -33.26
C THR A 307 -1.78 17.61 -34.01
N MET A 308 -2.31 16.95 -35.04
CA MET A 308 -1.55 16.08 -35.92
C MET A 308 -1.66 16.57 -37.36
N ASP A 309 -0.56 16.52 -38.08
CA ASP A 309 -0.55 16.62 -39.53
C ASP A 309 -0.61 15.20 -40.12
N ARG A 310 -1.73 14.85 -40.74
CA ARG A 310 -1.94 13.50 -41.32
C ARG A 310 -1.09 13.23 -42.54
N SER A 311 -0.67 14.27 -43.28
CA SER A 311 0.15 14.08 -44.49
C SER A 311 1.54 13.54 -44.15
N SER A 312 2.11 14.01 -43.03
CA SER A 312 3.37 13.50 -42.49
C SER A 312 3.20 12.43 -41.41
N GLY A 313 2.01 12.30 -40.82
CA GLY A 313 1.74 11.45 -39.66
C GLY A 313 2.33 12.00 -38.34
N ILE A 314 2.77 13.26 -38.33
CA ILE A 314 3.47 13.86 -37.18
C ILE A 314 2.48 14.53 -36.22
N VAL A 315 2.60 14.21 -34.95
CA VAL A 315 1.93 14.92 -33.85
C VAL A 315 2.69 16.20 -33.57
N LEU A 316 2.24 17.31 -34.15
CA LEU A 316 2.86 18.63 -33.99
C LEU A 316 2.75 19.15 -32.55
N ARG A 317 1.62 18.88 -31.90
CA ARG A 317 1.37 19.29 -30.50
C ARG A 317 0.58 18.22 -29.78
N ARG A 318 1.09 17.70 -28.68
CA ARG A 318 0.38 16.72 -27.83
C ARG A 318 -0.72 17.32 -26.97
N ARG A 319 -0.78 18.66 -26.92
CA ARG A 319 -1.79 19.43 -26.20
C ARG A 319 -2.30 20.49 -27.18
N ALA A 320 -3.49 20.28 -27.72
CA ALA A 320 -4.04 21.16 -28.75
C ALA A 320 -4.20 22.61 -28.24
N ASP A 321 -4.63 22.75 -26.98
CA ASP A 321 -4.76 24.02 -26.29
C ASP A 321 -4.77 23.80 -24.76
N ARG A 322 -4.35 24.79 -23.98
CA ARG A 322 -4.57 24.75 -22.52
C ARG A 322 -5.92 25.37 -22.15
N ASN A 323 -6.39 26.35 -22.93
CA ASN A 323 -7.69 26.99 -22.74
C ASN A 323 -8.75 26.23 -23.55
N PHE A 324 -9.03 25.01 -23.12
CA PHE A 324 -9.88 24.07 -23.87
C PHE A 324 -11.25 23.84 -23.20
N GLU A 325 -11.52 24.42 -22.02
CA GLU A 325 -12.75 24.16 -21.25
C GLU A 325 -14.03 24.51 -22.02
N GLY A 326 -13.98 25.51 -22.89
CA GLY A 326 -15.13 25.89 -23.72
C GLY A 326 -15.39 24.96 -24.91
N LEU A 327 -14.39 24.19 -25.37
CA LEU A 327 -14.46 23.38 -26.60
C LEU A 327 -14.53 21.88 -26.30
N GLY A 328 -13.77 21.43 -25.29
CA GLY A 328 -13.63 20.02 -24.95
C GLY A 328 -14.95 19.30 -24.70
N PRO A 329 -15.90 19.85 -23.91
CA PRO A 329 -17.20 19.21 -23.71
C PRO A 329 -17.98 18.97 -25.02
N SER A 330 -17.94 19.91 -25.96
CA SER A 330 -18.61 19.75 -27.27
C SER A 330 -17.94 18.66 -28.09
N LEU A 331 -16.61 18.69 -28.21
CA LEU A 331 -15.88 17.68 -28.98
C LEU A 331 -16.06 16.29 -28.38
N CYS A 332 -16.00 16.13 -27.05
CA CYS A 332 -16.27 14.85 -26.41
C CYS A 332 -17.70 14.35 -26.69
N LYS A 333 -18.69 15.25 -26.67
CA LYS A 333 -20.09 14.90 -26.99
C LYS A 333 -20.22 14.35 -28.42
N ASP A 334 -19.54 14.94 -29.38
CA ASP A 334 -19.61 14.52 -30.79
C ASP A 334 -18.82 13.23 -31.08
N LEU A 335 -17.87 12.87 -30.20
CA LEU A 335 -17.08 11.63 -30.27
C LEU A 335 -17.68 10.48 -29.45
N ASP A 336 -18.54 10.79 -28.48
CA ASP A 336 -19.19 9.80 -27.63
C ASP A 336 -20.07 8.87 -28.46
N GLY A 337 -19.92 7.55 -28.27
CA GLY A 337 -20.67 6.56 -29.03
C GLY A 337 -20.18 6.32 -30.46
N ILE A 338 -19.00 6.83 -30.85
CA ILE A 338 -18.40 6.55 -32.16
C ILE A 338 -18.36 5.04 -32.43
N LYS A 339 -18.67 4.66 -33.67
CA LYS A 339 -18.72 3.25 -34.09
C LYS A 339 -17.38 2.82 -34.69
N LEU A 340 -17.00 1.59 -34.38
CA LEU A 340 -15.83 0.92 -34.93
C LEU A 340 -16.32 -0.16 -35.91
N PRO A 341 -16.29 0.09 -37.24
CA PRO A 341 -16.78 -0.86 -38.23
C PRO A 341 -16.26 -2.29 -38.10
N SER A 342 -14.99 -2.49 -37.75
CA SER A 342 -14.42 -3.85 -37.59
C SER A 342 -14.69 -4.45 -36.22
N PHE A 343 -15.20 -3.66 -35.27
CA PHE A 343 -15.46 -4.04 -33.88
C PHE A 343 -16.89 -3.64 -33.46
N PRO A 344 -17.93 -4.19 -34.12
CA PRO A 344 -19.32 -3.75 -33.92
C PRO A 344 -19.90 -4.09 -32.54
N GLU A 345 -19.32 -5.05 -31.83
CA GLU A 345 -19.70 -5.43 -30.46
C GLU A 345 -19.09 -4.50 -29.39
N HIS A 346 -18.21 -3.59 -29.80
CA HIS A 346 -17.53 -2.66 -28.91
C HIS A 346 -18.20 -1.29 -28.93
N THR A 347 -18.26 -0.67 -27.77
CA THR A 347 -18.83 0.67 -27.57
C THR A 347 -17.79 1.60 -26.98
N VAL A 348 -17.79 2.84 -27.45
CA VAL A 348 -16.85 3.88 -27.04
C VAL A 348 -17.61 4.95 -26.26
N ALA A 349 -17.06 5.37 -25.13
CA ALA A 349 -17.52 6.56 -24.42
C ALA A 349 -16.38 7.55 -24.22
N VAL A 350 -16.67 8.84 -24.37
CA VAL A 350 -15.68 9.92 -24.28
C VAL A 350 -16.18 10.99 -23.32
N LYS A 351 -15.35 11.31 -22.33
CA LYS A 351 -15.70 12.31 -21.31
C LYS A 351 -14.62 13.36 -21.20
N TYR A 352 -15.04 14.61 -21.24
CA TYR A 352 -14.14 15.72 -21.01
C TYR A 352 -13.61 15.70 -19.57
N ALA A 353 -12.31 15.93 -19.41
CA ALA A 353 -11.68 16.10 -18.10
C ALA A 353 -11.33 17.58 -17.86
N THR A 354 -10.06 17.96 -17.94
CA THR A 354 -9.60 19.34 -17.77
C THR A 354 -8.59 19.71 -18.86
N GLU A 355 -8.53 20.99 -19.23
CA GLU A 355 -7.75 21.48 -20.36
C GLU A 355 -7.90 20.56 -21.61
N HIS A 356 -6.79 20.18 -22.24
CA HIS A 356 -6.71 19.25 -23.37
C HIS A 356 -7.08 17.79 -23.04
N ARG A 357 -7.41 17.43 -21.79
CA ARG A 357 -7.53 16.03 -21.36
C ARG A 357 -8.97 15.52 -21.50
N CYS A 358 -9.10 14.26 -21.85
CA CYS A 358 -10.35 13.51 -21.82
C CYS A 358 -10.13 12.06 -21.39
N GLY A 359 -11.16 11.42 -20.87
CA GLY A 359 -11.21 9.97 -20.68
C GLY A 359 -11.83 9.33 -21.91
N VAL A 360 -11.28 8.20 -22.35
CA VAL A 360 -11.85 7.36 -23.43
C VAL A 360 -12.01 5.96 -22.90
N ARG A 361 -13.23 5.46 -22.82
CA ARG A 361 -13.55 4.07 -22.44
C ARG A 361 -13.94 3.26 -23.67
N VAL A 362 -13.44 2.04 -23.75
CA VAL A 362 -13.93 1.01 -24.66
C VAL A 362 -14.53 -0.12 -23.84
N ARG A 363 -15.75 -0.54 -24.20
CA ARG A 363 -16.48 -1.66 -23.59
C ARG A 363 -16.82 -2.68 -24.66
N GLY A 364 -16.53 -3.95 -24.40
CA GLY A 364 -16.82 -5.05 -25.31
C GLY A 364 -16.03 -6.32 -24.93
N PRO A 365 -16.19 -7.42 -25.68
CA PRO A 365 -15.50 -8.66 -25.38
C PRO A 365 -13.99 -8.59 -25.66
N LYS A 366 -13.21 -9.46 -25.00
CA LYS A 366 -11.78 -9.73 -25.28
C LYS A 366 -10.85 -8.50 -25.23
N LEU A 367 -11.14 -7.53 -24.36
CA LEU A 367 -10.30 -6.36 -24.14
C LEU A 367 -9.19 -6.62 -23.11
N THR A 368 -8.03 -5.99 -23.29
CA THR A 368 -6.90 -6.07 -22.35
C THR A 368 -6.09 -4.77 -22.31
N ASP A 369 -5.43 -4.50 -21.19
CA ASP A 369 -4.48 -3.39 -20.99
C ASP A 369 -3.07 -3.70 -21.52
N ARG A 370 -2.83 -4.90 -22.05
CA ARG A 370 -1.54 -5.39 -22.53
C ARG A 370 -1.19 -4.89 -23.94
N ILE A 371 -1.23 -3.58 -24.10
CA ILE A 371 -0.99 -2.88 -25.36
C ILE A 371 -0.19 -1.59 -25.13
N THR A 372 0.44 -1.07 -26.17
CA THR A 372 0.98 0.29 -26.17
C THR A 372 -0.13 1.33 -26.34
N GLY A 373 0.20 2.61 -26.17
CA GLY A 373 -0.69 3.73 -26.53
C GLY A 373 -0.37 4.31 -27.90
N THR A 374 -1.04 5.39 -28.27
CA THR A 374 -0.76 6.16 -29.50
C THR A 374 0.04 7.45 -29.25
N ASP A 375 0.23 7.85 -27.98
CA ASP A 375 0.99 9.05 -27.62
C ASP A 375 2.50 8.87 -27.84
N PRO A 376 3.17 9.69 -28.69
CA PRO A 376 4.61 9.63 -28.91
C PRO A 376 5.45 10.21 -27.77
N LEU A 377 4.82 10.67 -26.69
CA LEU A 377 5.44 11.21 -25.47
C LEU A 377 6.18 12.54 -25.65
N LYS A 378 6.51 12.97 -26.87
CA LYS A 378 7.06 14.27 -27.23
C LYS A 378 6.40 14.84 -28.49
N ASP A 379 6.36 16.17 -28.58
CA ASP A 379 5.88 16.87 -29.76
C ASP A 379 6.83 16.65 -30.95
N ASN A 380 6.31 16.82 -32.16
CA ASN A 380 7.02 16.68 -33.44
C ASN A 380 7.59 15.28 -33.68
N LEU A 381 6.91 14.27 -33.16
CA LEU A 381 7.19 12.86 -33.44
C LEU A 381 6.01 12.22 -34.18
N PRO A 382 6.25 11.13 -34.94
CA PRO A 382 5.18 10.35 -35.56
C PRO A 382 4.19 9.84 -34.51
N LEU A 383 2.90 9.81 -34.85
CA LEU A 383 1.90 9.13 -34.03
C LEU A 383 2.32 7.67 -33.83
N VAL A 384 2.24 7.16 -32.61
CA VAL A 384 2.62 5.78 -32.31
C VAL A 384 1.50 4.85 -32.80
N HIS A 385 1.88 3.82 -33.54
CA HIS A 385 0.98 2.72 -33.85
C HIS A 385 0.82 1.85 -32.60
N CYS A 386 -0.41 1.57 -32.21
CA CYS A 386 -0.68 0.72 -31.06
C CYS A 386 -0.28 -0.73 -31.38
N GLU A 387 0.47 -1.36 -30.49
CA GLU A 387 0.99 -2.72 -30.62
C GLU A 387 0.66 -3.53 -29.36
N ALA A 388 0.53 -4.84 -29.52
CA ALA A 388 0.41 -5.77 -28.40
C ALA A 388 1.73 -5.84 -27.63
N THR A 389 1.68 -5.80 -26.30
CA THR A 389 2.89 -5.94 -25.45
C THR A 389 3.15 -7.38 -25.01
N GLU A 390 2.26 -8.29 -25.38
CA GLU A 390 2.36 -9.73 -25.12
C GLU A 390 1.74 -10.51 -26.29
N ASP A 391 2.12 -11.78 -26.40
CA ASP A 391 1.60 -12.68 -27.43
C ASP A 391 0.28 -13.32 -26.99
N SER A 392 -0.80 -12.53 -27.03
CA SER A 392 -2.17 -12.97 -26.76
C SER A 392 -3.15 -12.51 -27.83
N GLU A 393 -4.22 -13.29 -28.06
CA GLU A 393 -5.27 -12.94 -29.03
C GLU A 393 -5.93 -11.62 -28.62
N GLU A 394 -6.23 -11.45 -27.34
CA GLU A 394 -6.82 -10.26 -26.74
C GLU A 394 -5.95 -9.02 -26.97
N ALA A 395 -4.63 -9.10 -26.76
CA ALA A 395 -3.74 -7.97 -26.97
C ALA A 395 -3.65 -7.57 -28.45
N ARG A 396 -3.61 -8.55 -29.35
CA ARG A 396 -3.63 -8.30 -30.80
C ARG A 396 -4.94 -7.67 -31.26
N LEU A 397 -6.09 -8.18 -30.79
CA LEU A 397 -7.39 -7.62 -31.12
C LEU A 397 -7.56 -6.21 -30.55
N THR A 398 -7.14 -5.99 -29.30
CA THR A 398 -7.28 -4.69 -28.65
C THR A 398 -6.38 -3.63 -29.32
N SER A 399 -5.15 -3.97 -29.68
CA SER A 399 -4.27 -3.02 -30.40
C SER A 399 -4.81 -2.65 -31.79
N GLN A 400 -5.37 -3.63 -32.53
CA GLN A 400 -6.07 -3.36 -33.79
C GLN A 400 -7.27 -2.42 -33.61
N LEU A 401 -8.08 -2.68 -32.57
CA LEU A 401 -9.22 -1.82 -32.20
C LEU A 401 -8.78 -0.39 -31.89
N VAL A 402 -7.72 -0.22 -31.09
CA VAL A 402 -7.20 1.10 -30.69
C VAL A 402 -6.69 1.89 -31.89
N ASN A 403 -6.05 1.23 -32.85
CA ASN A 403 -5.63 1.88 -34.10
C ASN A 403 -6.83 2.34 -34.93
N GLU A 404 -7.87 1.50 -35.07
CA GLU A 404 -9.12 1.89 -35.75
C GLU A 404 -9.81 3.05 -35.03
N LEU A 405 -9.87 3.01 -33.70
CA LEU A 405 -10.41 4.09 -32.87
C LEU A 405 -9.67 5.41 -33.09
N SER A 406 -8.34 5.38 -33.14
CA SER A 406 -7.51 6.56 -33.42
C SER A 406 -7.85 7.16 -34.79
N ASP A 407 -8.05 6.32 -35.81
CA ASP A 407 -8.46 6.76 -37.14
C ASP A 407 -9.88 7.31 -37.19
N CYS A 408 -10.83 6.66 -36.52
CA CYS A 408 -12.20 7.13 -36.38
C CYS A 408 -12.26 8.51 -35.71
N PHE A 409 -11.50 8.72 -34.62
CA PHE A 409 -11.40 10.03 -33.97
C PHE A 409 -10.79 11.09 -34.87
N TYR A 410 -9.71 10.78 -35.59
CA TYR A 410 -9.14 11.72 -36.54
C TYR A 410 -10.16 12.14 -37.61
N ASN A 411 -10.85 11.18 -38.20
CA ASN A 411 -11.84 11.43 -39.26
C ASN A 411 -13.01 12.29 -38.76
N ALA A 412 -13.49 12.03 -37.54
CA ALA A 412 -14.54 12.82 -36.91
C ALA A 412 -14.09 14.26 -36.59
N LEU A 413 -12.83 14.46 -36.20
CA LEU A 413 -12.34 15.75 -35.76
C LEU A 413 -11.78 16.63 -36.88
N ASN A 414 -11.17 16.06 -37.92
CA ASN A 414 -10.37 16.82 -38.88
C ASN A 414 -11.16 17.94 -39.60
N ASP A 415 -12.41 17.67 -39.98
CA ASP A 415 -13.32 18.65 -40.58
C ASP A 415 -14.44 19.10 -39.62
N HIS A 416 -14.21 18.96 -38.31
CA HIS A 416 -15.19 19.39 -37.32
C HIS A 416 -15.39 20.92 -37.37
N PRO A 417 -16.63 21.45 -37.24
CA PRO A 417 -16.89 22.90 -37.27
C PRO A 417 -15.99 23.71 -36.32
N ILE A 418 -15.73 23.19 -35.11
CA ILE A 418 -14.81 23.81 -34.15
C ILE A 418 -13.39 23.90 -34.71
N ASN A 419 -12.89 22.84 -35.35
CA ASN A 419 -11.54 22.84 -35.92
C ASN A 419 -11.43 23.76 -37.13
N ARG A 420 -12.47 23.87 -37.98
CA ARG A 420 -12.52 24.88 -39.04
C ARG A 420 -12.42 26.29 -38.49
N GLN A 421 -13.18 26.61 -37.43
CA GLN A 421 -13.10 27.92 -36.76
C GLN A 421 -11.74 28.18 -36.14
N ARG A 422 -11.13 27.16 -35.50
CA ARG A 422 -9.77 27.27 -34.94
C ARG A 422 -8.75 27.62 -36.03
N ILE A 423 -8.78 26.91 -37.15
CA ILE A 423 -7.88 27.14 -38.28
C ILE A 423 -8.09 28.55 -38.86
N GLN A 424 -9.34 28.98 -39.06
CA GLN A 424 -9.66 30.34 -39.53
C GLN A 424 -9.14 31.43 -38.58
N ALA A 425 -9.11 31.15 -37.28
CA ALA A 425 -8.55 32.04 -36.25
C ALA A 425 -7.02 31.89 -36.06
N GLY A 426 -6.32 31.14 -36.92
CA GLY A 426 -4.88 30.90 -36.82
C GLY A 426 -4.46 30.01 -35.64
N LYS A 427 -5.40 29.30 -35.02
CA LYS A 427 -5.14 28.36 -33.92
C LYS A 427 -4.95 26.94 -34.46
N PRO A 428 -4.10 26.11 -33.82
CA PRO A 428 -3.92 24.73 -34.23
C PRO A 428 -5.21 23.91 -34.00
N PRO A 429 -5.60 23.02 -34.93
CA PRO A 429 -6.77 22.18 -34.74
C PRO A 429 -6.54 21.12 -33.66
N ALA A 430 -7.60 20.74 -32.95
CA ALA A 430 -7.67 19.57 -32.07
C ALA A 430 -8.21 18.39 -32.88
N ASN A 431 -7.41 17.88 -33.82
CA ASN A 431 -7.82 16.88 -34.81
C ASN A 431 -7.33 15.46 -34.50
N CYS A 432 -6.67 15.25 -33.36
CA CYS A 432 -6.17 13.94 -32.94
C CYS A 432 -6.45 13.72 -31.46
N ILE A 433 -6.68 12.46 -31.07
CA ILE A 433 -6.72 12.04 -29.67
C ILE A 433 -5.58 11.08 -29.43
N LEU A 434 -4.68 11.43 -28.51
CA LEU A 434 -3.59 10.58 -28.07
C LEU A 434 -4.10 9.68 -26.94
N LEU A 435 -4.23 8.39 -27.24
CA LEU A 435 -4.68 7.34 -26.32
C LEU A 435 -3.47 6.85 -25.54
N ARG A 436 -3.40 7.12 -24.23
CA ARG A 436 -2.23 6.75 -23.42
C ARG A 436 -2.62 6.14 -22.09
N GLY A 437 -1.68 5.37 -21.53
CA GLY A 437 -1.84 4.74 -20.23
C GLY A 437 -3.08 3.87 -20.18
N CYS A 438 -3.24 2.96 -21.15
CA CYS A 438 -4.35 1.99 -21.15
C CYS A 438 -4.47 1.37 -19.77
N GLY A 439 -5.68 1.33 -19.24
CA GLY A 439 -5.94 0.61 -18.00
C GLY A 439 -7.23 -0.18 -18.05
N SER A 440 -7.19 -1.37 -17.47
CA SER A 440 -8.34 -2.27 -17.39
C SER A 440 -9.07 -2.09 -16.07
N ARG A 441 -10.41 -2.04 -16.14
CA ARG A 441 -11.25 -2.24 -14.97
C ARG A 441 -11.28 -3.74 -14.69
N ILE A 442 -10.67 -4.14 -13.59
CA ILE A 442 -10.75 -5.52 -13.09
C ILE A 442 -11.77 -5.61 -11.94
N LYS A 443 -12.18 -6.84 -11.62
CA LYS A 443 -12.93 -7.12 -10.40
C LYS A 443 -11.99 -6.97 -9.20
N VAL A 444 -12.31 -6.04 -8.30
CA VAL A 444 -11.58 -5.77 -7.07
C VAL A 444 -12.57 -5.87 -5.91
N PRO A 445 -12.22 -6.52 -4.79
CA PRO A 445 -13.07 -6.51 -3.61
C PRO A 445 -13.34 -5.08 -3.15
N THR A 446 -14.57 -4.75 -2.76
CA THR A 446 -14.87 -3.42 -2.22
C THR A 446 -14.23 -3.24 -0.84
N VAL A 447 -14.11 -1.99 -0.38
CA VAL A 447 -13.66 -1.67 0.98
C VAL A 447 -14.61 -2.30 2.01
N GLU A 448 -15.90 -2.36 1.71
CA GLU A 448 -16.87 -3.03 2.56
C GLU A 448 -16.64 -4.55 2.61
N GLU A 449 -16.39 -5.21 1.47
CA GLU A 449 -16.09 -6.63 1.41
C GLU A 449 -14.76 -6.98 2.12
N LEU A 450 -13.73 -6.16 1.95
CA LEU A 450 -12.39 -6.41 2.48
C LEU A 450 -12.26 -6.01 3.97
N HIS A 451 -12.88 -4.89 4.36
CA HIS A 451 -12.69 -4.28 5.67
C HIS A 451 -13.93 -4.27 6.56
N GLY A 452 -15.11 -4.54 6.01
CA GLY A 452 -16.38 -4.49 6.75
C GLY A 452 -16.80 -3.07 7.11
N MET A 453 -16.37 -2.06 6.33
CA MET A 453 -16.66 -0.65 6.58
C MET A 453 -17.31 -0.01 5.36
N ARG A 454 -18.46 0.65 5.56
CA ARG A 454 -19.03 1.52 4.53
C ARG A 454 -18.25 2.81 4.50
N SER A 455 -17.83 3.22 3.31
CA SER A 455 -16.80 4.24 3.19
C SER A 455 -17.08 5.28 2.12
N PHE A 456 -16.56 6.47 2.35
CA PHE A 456 -16.53 7.53 1.35
C PHE A 456 -15.16 8.18 1.28
N MET A 457 -14.86 8.78 0.14
CA MET A 457 -13.60 9.45 -0.15
C MET A 457 -13.85 10.88 -0.62
N ILE A 458 -13.10 11.82 -0.08
CA ILE A 458 -12.99 13.19 -0.61
C ILE A 458 -11.62 13.30 -1.27
N ALA A 459 -11.59 13.19 -2.59
CA ALA A 459 -10.39 13.30 -3.40
C ALA A 459 -10.67 14.16 -4.65
N PRO A 460 -10.09 15.36 -4.76
CA PRO A 460 -10.36 16.25 -5.89
C PRO A 460 -9.67 15.79 -7.19
N THR A 461 -8.59 15.01 -7.07
CA THR A 461 -7.89 14.47 -8.24
C THR A 461 -8.61 13.27 -8.82
N CYS A 462 -8.88 13.27 -10.12
CA CYS A 462 -9.59 12.18 -10.81
C CYS A 462 -8.94 10.80 -10.59
N ILE A 463 -7.61 10.72 -10.54
CA ILE A 463 -6.94 9.43 -10.35
C ILE A 463 -7.28 8.79 -8.99
N ILE A 464 -7.23 9.56 -7.91
CA ILE A 464 -7.55 9.07 -6.56
C ILE A 464 -9.05 8.83 -6.41
N ALA A 465 -9.89 9.72 -6.94
CA ALA A 465 -11.34 9.53 -6.95
C ALA A 465 -11.75 8.26 -7.72
N GLY A 466 -11.16 8.01 -8.89
CA GLY A 466 -11.45 6.80 -9.67
C GLY A 466 -10.92 5.53 -9.02
N LEU A 467 -9.79 5.60 -8.30
CA LEU A 467 -9.30 4.51 -7.45
C LEU A 467 -10.30 4.21 -6.33
N GLY A 468 -10.77 5.23 -5.59
CA GLY A 468 -11.79 5.07 -4.56
C GLY A 468 -13.07 4.42 -5.09
N ALA A 469 -13.55 4.87 -6.26
CA ALA A 469 -14.72 4.28 -6.92
C ALA A 469 -14.46 2.83 -7.37
N THR A 470 -13.22 2.49 -7.77
CA THR A 470 -12.83 1.13 -8.16
C THR A 470 -13.00 0.14 -7.02
N ILE A 471 -12.70 0.56 -5.80
CA ILE A 471 -12.79 -0.25 -4.58
C ILE A 471 -14.10 0.01 -3.80
N GLY A 472 -15.10 0.61 -4.45
CA GLY A 472 -16.45 0.75 -3.89
C GLY A 472 -16.60 1.79 -2.78
N MET A 473 -15.76 2.83 -2.76
CA MET A 473 -15.97 4.00 -1.90
C MET A 473 -16.87 5.02 -2.59
N ASP A 474 -17.75 5.65 -1.83
CA ASP A 474 -18.56 6.76 -2.32
C ASP A 474 -17.71 8.02 -2.50
N ILE A 475 -17.68 8.57 -3.71
CA ILE A 475 -16.91 9.79 -3.98
C ILE A 475 -17.72 11.03 -3.58
N CYS A 476 -17.21 11.77 -2.60
CA CYS A 476 -17.84 12.98 -2.08
C CYS A 476 -17.18 14.22 -2.69
N VAL A 477 -17.92 14.91 -3.57
CA VAL A 477 -17.47 16.18 -4.16
C VAL A 477 -17.75 17.31 -3.19
N VAL A 478 -16.72 18.10 -2.87
CA VAL A 478 -16.82 19.23 -1.94
C VAL A 478 -16.60 20.53 -2.70
N PRO A 479 -17.55 21.48 -2.67
CA PRO A 479 -17.37 22.79 -3.29
C PRO A 479 -16.09 23.48 -2.81
N GLY A 480 -15.29 23.98 -3.75
CA GLY A 480 -13.99 24.62 -3.46
C GLY A 480 -12.83 23.65 -3.21
N ALA A 481 -13.05 22.33 -3.16
CA ALA A 481 -11.96 21.36 -3.12
C ALA A 481 -11.41 21.13 -4.54
N THR A 482 -10.51 22.00 -5.00
CA THR A 482 -9.94 21.98 -6.36
C THR A 482 -8.75 21.03 -6.49
N GLY A 483 -8.07 20.74 -5.39
CA GLY A 483 -6.85 19.91 -5.39
C GLY A 483 -5.58 20.66 -5.77
N ASP A 484 -5.65 21.93 -6.16
CA ASP A 484 -4.51 22.81 -6.42
C ASP A 484 -4.33 23.83 -5.28
N TYR A 485 -3.49 24.85 -5.47
CA TYR A 485 -3.28 25.91 -4.49
C TYR A 485 -4.48 26.81 -4.19
N HIS A 486 -5.58 26.69 -4.92
CA HIS A 486 -6.84 27.37 -4.62
C HIS A 486 -7.80 26.50 -3.81
N THR A 487 -7.38 25.30 -3.41
CA THR A 487 -8.25 24.35 -2.70
C THR A 487 -8.66 24.89 -1.34
N ASN A 488 -9.96 24.77 -1.03
CA ASN A 488 -10.48 25.04 0.30
C ASN A 488 -10.27 23.81 1.18
N VAL A 489 -9.14 23.79 1.90
CA VAL A 489 -8.79 22.69 2.82
C VAL A 489 -9.82 22.54 3.93
N MET A 490 -10.27 23.65 4.52
CA MET A 490 -11.26 23.64 5.62
C MET A 490 -12.59 23.01 5.19
N ALA A 491 -13.10 23.36 4.01
CA ALA A 491 -14.36 22.80 3.49
C ALA A 491 -14.31 21.26 3.40
N LYS A 492 -13.15 20.68 3.08
CA LYS A 492 -12.97 19.22 3.02
C LYS A 492 -13.08 18.59 4.40
N GLY A 493 -12.42 19.18 5.41
CA GLY A 493 -12.50 18.73 6.80
C GLY A 493 -13.92 18.77 7.35
N VAL A 494 -14.60 19.91 7.14
CA VAL A 494 -16.01 20.12 7.56
C VAL A 494 -16.92 19.10 6.88
N ALA A 495 -16.86 18.97 5.55
CA ALA A 495 -17.70 18.02 4.82
C ALA A 495 -17.43 16.57 5.22
N ALA A 496 -16.16 16.22 5.49
CA ALA A 496 -15.79 14.89 5.94
C ALA A 496 -16.40 14.56 7.29
N VAL A 497 -16.25 15.45 8.28
CA VAL A 497 -16.76 15.19 9.63
C VAL A 497 -18.29 15.23 9.65
N ASP A 498 -18.94 16.15 8.93
CA ASP A 498 -20.40 16.21 8.86
C ASP A 498 -20.98 14.94 8.22
N LYS A 499 -20.36 14.43 7.15
CA LYS A 499 -20.82 13.21 6.47
C LYS A 499 -20.54 11.96 7.29
N LEU A 500 -19.38 11.87 7.94
CA LEU A 500 -19.01 10.72 8.78
C LEU A 500 -19.90 10.62 10.03
N LEU A 501 -20.28 11.76 10.62
CA LEU A 501 -21.06 11.84 11.84
C LEU A 501 -22.57 12.06 11.61
N SER A 502 -23.04 11.92 10.36
CA SER A 502 -24.43 12.17 10.03
C SER A 502 -25.40 11.25 10.79
N HIS A 503 -26.62 11.73 11.04
CA HIS A 503 -27.64 10.99 11.77
C HIS A 503 -28.08 9.69 11.07
N ASP A 504 -28.00 9.66 9.73
CA ASP A 504 -28.35 8.50 8.93
C ASP A 504 -27.33 7.35 9.09
N ASP A 505 -26.16 7.64 9.67
CA ASP A 505 -25.13 6.68 10.05
C ASP A 505 -24.75 5.72 8.92
N LEU A 506 -24.62 6.28 7.71
CA LEU A 506 -24.36 5.54 6.49
C LEU A 506 -22.89 5.11 6.36
N PHE A 507 -21.97 5.80 7.04
CA PHE A 507 -20.54 5.62 6.86
C PHE A 507 -19.81 5.36 8.16
N ASP A 508 -18.87 4.42 8.07
CA ASP A 508 -17.96 4.00 9.12
C ASP A 508 -16.54 4.51 8.87
N PHE A 509 -16.22 4.85 7.61
CA PHE A 509 -14.86 5.21 7.19
C PHE A 509 -14.85 6.43 6.24
N ALA A 510 -14.24 7.52 6.69
CA ALA A 510 -13.94 8.68 5.88
C ALA A 510 -12.47 8.69 5.45
N PHE A 511 -12.21 8.79 4.15
CA PHE A 511 -10.87 9.00 3.61
C PHE A 511 -10.77 10.40 2.97
N VAL A 512 -9.93 11.26 3.55
CA VAL A 512 -9.77 12.66 3.15
C VAL A 512 -8.37 12.83 2.57
N HIS A 513 -8.29 13.05 1.27
CA HIS A 513 -7.02 13.25 0.54
C HIS A 513 -6.75 14.73 0.37
N ILE A 514 -5.54 15.24 0.66
CA ILE A 514 -5.13 16.63 0.41
C ILE A 514 -3.93 16.66 -0.55
N LYS A 515 -4.10 17.28 -1.73
CA LYS A 515 -3.11 17.23 -2.83
C LYS A 515 -2.07 18.36 -2.85
N ALA A 516 -2.42 19.55 -2.37
CA ALA A 516 -1.63 20.77 -2.58
C ALA A 516 -0.20 20.74 -2.00
N VAL A 517 0.07 19.89 -1.01
CA VAL A 517 1.40 19.70 -0.42
C VAL A 517 2.36 19.03 -1.40
N ASP A 518 1.89 18.04 -2.15
CA ASP A 518 2.65 17.37 -3.21
C ASP A 518 2.94 18.32 -4.39
N ASP A 519 1.96 19.14 -4.80
CA ASP A 519 2.18 20.15 -5.85
C ASP A 519 3.32 21.12 -5.44
N ALA A 520 3.35 21.55 -4.18
CA ALA A 520 4.42 22.39 -3.66
C ALA A 520 5.78 21.70 -3.62
N GLY A 521 5.80 20.39 -3.33
CA GLY A 521 6.99 19.55 -3.45
C GLY A 521 7.54 19.55 -4.88
N HIS A 522 6.69 19.21 -5.86
CA HIS A 522 7.03 19.18 -7.29
C HIS A 522 7.50 20.54 -7.82
N ASP A 523 6.83 21.62 -7.43
CA ASP A 523 7.17 22.99 -7.82
C ASP A 523 8.43 23.53 -7.12
N ARG A 524 9.01 22.74 -6.19
CA ARG A 524 10.13 23.15 -5.34
C ARG A 524 9.83 24.42 -4.56
N ASN A 525 8.56 24.58 -4.15
CA ASN A 525 8.04 25.76 -3.51
C ASN A 525 7.92 25.55 -2.00
N LEU A 526 9.00 25.87 -1.30
CA LEU A 526 9.12 25.69 0.15
C LEU A 526 8.04 26.45 0.92
N ASP A 527 7.80 27.71 0.57
CA ASP A 527 6.83 28.57 1.26
C ASP A 527 5.41 28.01 1.14
N TYR A 528 5.03 27.55 -0.05
CA TYR A 528 3.73 26.92 -0.25
C TYR A 528 3.61 25.58 0.49
N LYS A 529 4.68 24.77 0.53
CA LYS A 529 4.66 23.48 1.23
C LYS A 529 4.41 23.69 2.73
N ILE A 530 5.15 24.60 3.38
CA ILE A 530 4.97 24.97 4.79
C ILE A 530 3.58 25.56 5.03
N ARG A 531 3.15 26.50 4.18
CA ARG A 531 1.84 27.16 4.32
C ARG A 531 0.69 26.14 4.29
N PHE A 532 0.68 25.21 3.34
CA PHE A 532 -0.38 24.21 3.24
C PHE A 532 -0.39 23.24 4.41
N LEU A 533 0.78 22.85 4.95
CA LEU A 533 0.86 22.04 6.17
C LEU A 533 0.19 22.75 7.35
N GLN A 534 0.41 24.06 7.51
CA GLN A 534 -0.24 24.87 8.55
C GLN A 534 -1.76 25.03 8.31
N GLU A 535 -2.20 25.23 7.07
CA GLU A 535 -3.63 25.30 6.74
C GLU A 535 -4.35 23.96 7.02
N ILE A 536 -3.69 22.84 6.72
CA ILE A 536 -4.17 21.49 7.06
C ILE A 536 -4.25 21.30 8.57
N ASP A 537 -3.25 21.77 9.33
CA ASP A 537 -3.27 21.69 10.79
C ASP A 537 -4.47 22.44 11.40
N VAL A 538 -4.77 23.64 10.91
CA VAL A 538 -5.94 24.41 11.35
C VAL A 538 -7.25 23.67 11.04
N MET A 539 -7.36 23.08 9.85
CA MET A 539 -8.52 22.25 9.49
C MET A 539 -8.63 21.02 10.39
N LEU A 540 -7.52 20.34 10.67
CA LEU A 540 -7.48 19.19 11.54
C LEU A 540 -7.96 19.56 12.95
N GLY A 541 -7.55 20.70 13.51
CA GLY A 541 -8.05 21.20 14.79
C GLY A 541 -9.57 21.29 14.86
N HIS A 542 -10.21 21.81 13.79
CA HIS A 542 -11.67 21.85 13.69
C HIS A 542 -12.29 20.44 13.66
N VAL A 543 -11.72 19.54 12.86
CA VAL A 543 -12.18 18.14 12.79
C VAL A 543 -12.07 17.47 14.16
N LEU A 544 -10.94 17.59 14.85
CA LEU A 544 -10.71 16.97 16.15
C LEU A 544 -11.70 17.47 17.20
N GLN A 545 -11.99 18.77 17.21
CA GLN A 545 -13.01 19.34 18.10
C GLN A 545 -14.39 18.71 17.86
N ARG A 546 -14.81 18.58 16.59
CA ARG A 546 -16.10 17.97 16.22
C ARG A 546 -16.16 16.48 16.58
N LEU A 547 -15.08 15.72 16.35
CA LEU A 547 -14.99 14.31 16.72
C LEU A 547 -15.06 14.12 18.25
N GLN A 548 -14.37 14.97 19.02
CA GLN A 548 -14.41 14.95 20.49
C GLN A 548 -15.79 15.24 21.02
N GLN A 549 -16.47 16.25 20.47
CA GLN A 549 -17.85 16.59 20.84
C GLN A 549 -18.78 15.41 20.59
N TYR A 550 -18.70 14.76 19.42
CA TYR A 550 -19.47 13.57 19.09
C TYR A 550 -19.27 12.44 20.09
N CYS A 551 -18.02 12.16 20.47
CA CYS A 551 -17.69 11.14 21.46
C CYS A 551 -18.16 11.47 22.88
N ALA A 552 -18.28 12.76 23.22
CA ALA A 552 -18.85 13.19 24.50
C ALA A 552 -20.38 13.07 24.52
N ASP A 553 -21.03 13.36 23.38
CA ASP A 553 -22.49 13.37 23.26
C ASP A 553 -23.08 11.96 23.06
N ILE A 554 -22.29 11.01 22.56
CA ILE A 554 -22.74 9.64 22.26
C ILE A 554 -22.05 8.64 23.18
N GLU A 555 -22.85 7.98 24.01
CA GLU A 555 -22.37 6.88 24.86
C GLU A 555 -21.74 5.77 24.02
N GLY A 556 -20.47 5.45 24.30
CA GLY A 556 -19.71 4.47 23.53
C GLY A 556 -19.30 4.94 22.13
N GLY A 557 -19.47 6.22 21.80
CA GLY A 557 -18.98 6.83 20.58
C GLY A 557 -17.45 6.82 20.55
N LYS A 558 -16.88 6.07 19.60
CA LYS A 558 -15.42 5.98 19.42
C LYS A 558 -15.04 6.30 17.99
N VAL A 559 -14.07 7.19 17.81
CA VAL A 559 -13.51 7.52 16.50
C VAL A 559 -12.00 7.33 16.51
N THR A 560 -11.50 6.53 15.59
CA THR A 560 -10.06 6.41 15.30
C THR A 560 -9.70 7.46 14.24
N VAL A 561 -8.63 8.21 14.46
CA VAL A 561 -8.08 9.18 13.52
C VAL A 561 -6.70 8.71 13.09
N CYS A 562 -6.45 8.68 11.78
CA CYS A 562 -5.14 8.39 11.20
C CYS A 562 -4.69 9.58 10.36
N VAL A 563 -3.45 10.04 10.55
CA VAL A 563 -2.82 11.05 9.70
C VAL A 563 -1.50 10.49 9.16
N THR A 564 -1.33 10.53 7.84
CA THR A 564 -0.11 10.08 7.14
C THR A 564 -0.05 10.69 5.73
N GLY A 565 1.02 10.43 4.98
CA GLY A 565 1.05 10.61 3.52
C GLY A 565 1.00 9.32 2.74
N ASP A 566 0.93 9.45 1.41
CA ASP A 566 1.05 8.35 0.45
C ASP A 566 2.47 8.20 -0.12
N HIS A 567 3.31 9.23 -0.08
CA HIS A 567 4.73 9.18 -0.41
C HIS A 567 5.44 10.46 0.05
N SER A 568 6.75 10.51 -0.16
CA SER A 568 7.58 11.69 0.05
C SER A 568 7.78 12.41 -1.28
N THR A 569 7.60 13.73 -1.30
CA THR A 569 7.93 14.58 -2.45
C THR A 569 8.83 15.73 -2.01
N PRO A 570 10.14 15.45 -1.83
CA PRO A 570 11.04 16.43 -1.24
C PRO A 570 11.19 17.68 -2.11
N VAL A 571 11.08 18.84 -1.50
CA VAL A 571 11.14 20.14 -2.19
C VAL A 571 12.47 20.36 -2.91
N LEU A 572 13.56 19.73 -2.42
CA LEU A 572 14.86 19.78 -3.08
C LEU A 572 14.91 18.97 -4.38
N TYR A 573 14.13 17.89 -4.46
CA TYR A 573 14.14 16.96 -5.59
C TYR A 573 13.12 17.40 -6.64
N GLY A 574 11.94 17.85 -6.22
CA GLY A 574 10.82 18.21 -7.12
C GLY A 574 10.13 16.99 -7.73
N ASP A 575 10.31 15.80 -7.14
CA ASP A 575 9.69 14.55 -7.59
C ASP A 575 9.53 13.60 -6.40
N HIS A 576 8.73 12.55 -6.61
CA HIS A 576 8.50 11.51 -5.61
C HIS A 576 9.81 10.80 -5.27
N SER A 577 9.95 10.44 -3.99
CA SER A 577 11.13 9.77 -3.46
C SER A 577 10.75 8.60 -2.56
N SER A 578 11.75 7.97 -1.95
CA SER A 578 11.61 6.68 -1.25
C SER A 578 11.76 6.77 0.27
N GLU A 579 11.91 7.98 0.80
CA GLU A 579 11.90 8.23 2.25
C GLU A 579 10.54 7.83 2.83
N PRO A 580 10.51 7.13 3.99
CA PRO A 580 9.26 6.75 4.62
C PRO A 580 8.51 8.00 5.12
N VAL A 581 7.18 7.91 5.18
CA VAL A 581 6.33 9.01 5.65
C VAL A 581 5.95 8.83 7.12
N PRO A 582 5.77 9.92 7.89
CA PRO A 582 5.31 9.83 9.27
C PRO A 582 3.83 9.41 9.30
N VAL A 583 3.48 8.55 10.25
CA VAL A 583 2.10 8.15 10.54
C VAL A 583 1.80 8.34 12.02
N THR A 584 0.62 8.86 12.33
CA THR A 584 0.08 8.93 13.68
C THR A 584 -1.35 8.41 13.74
N VAL A 585 -1.65 7.67 14.80
CA VAL A 585 -2.99 7.15 15.08
C VAL A 585 -3.43 7.61 16.46
N TRP A 586 -4.59 8.26 16.51
CA TRP A 586 -5.18 8.82 17.72
C TRP A 586 -6.64 8.37 17.85
N ARG A 587 -7.21 8.45 19.06
CA ARG A 587 -8.59 8.03 19.33
C ARG A 587 -9.37 9.09 20.09
N ALA A 588 -10.50 9.50 19.54
CA ALA A 588 -11.55 10.21 20.27
C ALA A 588 -12.49 9.20 20.93
N GLY A 589 -12.80 9.41 22.22
CA GLY A 589 -13.75 8.57 22.96
C GLY A 589 -13.25 7.14 23.18
N GLY A 590 -12.88 6.80 24.42
CA GLY A 590 -12.44 5.46 24.79
C GLY A 590 -11.24 5.46 25.74
N MET A 591 -10.74 4.25 26.04
CA MET A 591 -9.48 4.10 26.77
C MET A 591 -8.36 4.73 25.94
N PRO A 592 -7.42 5.47 26.55
CA PRO A 592 -6.25 5.98 25.85
C PRO A 592 -5.56 4.83 25.12
N VAL A 593 -5.20 5.05 23.85
CA VAL A 593 -4.12 4.26 23.26
C VAL A 593 -2.90 4.49 24.16
N PRO A 594 -2.06 3.48 24.48
CA PRO A 594 -0.82 3.74 25.18
C PRO A 594 0.00 4.75 24.36
N ALA A 595 -0.09 6.02 24.72
CA ALA A 595 0.62 7.07 24.01
C ALA A 595 2.11 6.78 24.14
N ASP A 596 2.83 6.85 23.01
CA ASP A 596 4.27 6.73 23.06
C ASP A 596 4.90 8.06 23.53
N ARG A 597 6.24 8.16 23.44
CA ARG A 597 6.96 9.36 23.92
C ARG A 597 7.11 10.44 22.85
N VAL A 598 6.52 10.26 21.67
CA VAL A 598 6.61 11.22 20.58
C VAL A 598 5.69 12.41 20.87
N CYS A 599 6.19 13.63 20.73
CA CYS A 599 5.47 14.86 21.11
C CYS A 599 5.21 15.82 19.95
N ALA A 600 5.74 15.50 18.76
CA ALA A 600 5.66 16.27 17.52
C ALA A 600 5.42 15.33 16.34
N PHE A 601 4.72 15.80 15.30
CA PHE A 601 4.43 15.02 14.12
C PHE A 601 5.36 15.41 12.97
N ASP A 602 6.49 14.71 12.85
CA ASP A 602 7.45 14.88 11.77
C ASP A 602 8.22 13.59 11.45
N GLU A 603 8.99 13.59 10.37
CA GLU A 603 9.73 12.43 9.89
C GLU A 603 10.71 11.85 10.93
N GLN A 604 11.37 12.70 11.72
CA GLN A 604 12.34 12.24 12.72
C GLN A 604 11.66 11.82 14.02
N ALA A 605 10.71 12.61 14.52
CA ALA A 605 9.99 12.31 15.74
C ALA A 605 9.21 10.98 15.61
N ALA A 606 8.55 10.77 14.47
CA ALA A 606 7.78 9.56 14.19
C ALA A 606 8.66 8.28 14.14
N ALA A 607 9.95 8.41 13.83
CA ALA A 607 10.90 7.29 13.87
C ALA A 607 11.08 6.67 15.27
N PHE A 608 10.76 7.42 16.33
CA PHE A 608 10.81 6.95 17.72
C PHE A 608 9.46 6.41 18.22
N GLY A 609 8.44 6.41 17.37
CA GLY A 609 7.11 5.96 17.72
C GLY A 609 7.01 4.43 17.91
N CYS A 610 6.08 3.99 18.76
CA CYS A 610 5.99 2.57 19.13
C CYS A 610 5.38 1.67 18.04
N LEU A 611 4.83 2.24 16.96
CA LEU A 611 4.41 1.47 15.79
C LEU A 611 5.61 0.98 14.96
N GLY A 612 6.80 1.57 15.16
CA GLY A 612 7.99 1.25 14.39
C GLY A 612 7.90 1.70 12.94
N ARG A 613 8.54 0.95 12.03
CA ARG A 613 8.51 1.19 10.58
C ARG A 613 7.87 0.01 9.87
N PHE A 614 6.87 0.26 9.03
CA PHE A 614 6.09 -0.80 8.37
C PHE A 614 5.60 -0.41 6.97
N CYS A 615 5.14 -1.38 6.18
CA CYS A 615 4.64 -1.15 4.83
C CYS A 615 3.15 -0.73 4.82
N GLY A 616 2.74 0.02 3.81
CA GLY A 616 1.38 0.58 3.69
C GLY A 616 0.25 -0.45 3.80
N ASP A 617 0.44 -1.67 3.30
CA ASP A 617 -0.53 -2.77 3.39
C ASP A 617 -0.89 -3.19 4.83
N GLN A 618 -0.07 -2.82 5.81
CA GLN A 618 -0.28 -3.14 7.22
C GLN A 618 -1.12 -2.11 7.97
N ILE A 619 -1.37 -0.92 7.40
CA ILE A 619 -2.05 0.17 8.12
C ILE A 619 -3.52 -0.14 8.40
N MET A 620 -4.29 -0.64 7.42
CA MET A 620 -5.71 -0.97 7.61
C MET A 620 -5.92 -2.09 8.64
N PRO A 621 -5.17 -3.22 8.60
CA PRO A 621 -5.20 -4.22 9.67
C PRO A 621 -4.92 -3.62 11.07
N LEU A 622 -3.96 -2.71 11.18
CA LEU A 622 -3.62 -2.01 12.42
C LEU A 622 -4.78 -1.13 12.89
N LEU A 623 -5.31 -0.28 12.02
CA LEU A 623 -6.43 0.62 12.31
C LEU A 623 -7.70 -0.16 12.71
N LYS A 624 -7.98 -1.30 12.06
CA LYS A 624 -9.10 -2.18 12.42
C LYS A 624 -8.99 -2.70 13.85
N ARG A 625 -7.80 -3.16 14.25
CA ARG A 625 -7.56 -3.63 15.62
C ARG A 625 -7.73 -2.51 16.63
N MET A 626 -7.17 -1.33 16.36
CA MET A 626 -7.28 -0.17 17.26
C MET A 626 -8.71 0.34 17.35
N THR A 627 -9.47 0.29 16.26
CA THR A 627 -10.89 0.68 16.24
C THR A 627 -11.76 -0.34 16.98
N ALA A 628 -11.36 -1.62 16.99
CA ALA A 628 -12.09 -2.70 17.67
C ALA A 628 -11.91 -2.73 19.20
N MET A 629 -10.77 -2.27 19.73
CA MET A 629 -10.51 -2.10 21.17
C MET A 629 -11.38 -0.98 21.76
#